data_AF-A0A940W9S6-F1
#
_entry.id   AF-A0A940W9S6-F1
#
_cell.length_a   1.000
_cell.length_b   1.000
_cell.length_c   1.000
_cell.angle_alpha   90.00
_cell.angle_beta   90.00
_cell.angle_gamma   90.00
#
_symmetry.space_group_name_H-M   'P 1'
#
loop_
_entity.id
_entity.type
_entity.pdbx_description
1 polymer ?
#
loop_
_entity_poly.entity_id
_entity_poly.type
_entity_poly.pdbx_seq_one_letter_code
_entity_poly.pdbx_strand_id
1 'polypeptide(L)'
;YAYTLEKRDTKEKVDSQVIIDMCVRCHSYAKTALQRRTPEDWTKLANMHSGVLPMWLYQLQDVLDWDETLAACLTELSKRFPLETPEWKQWVSSRPKAGEGKWVVAGYQAGKGAYGGEIELKKTGDAFYSYAGTVEFESGEKQPIGGKATLYGGYAWRASGTLAGKPIREVFHISMDGSTFTGVRFDDPHFELRGVETRTFAGSSPRILSVMPKALKAGTKDATVTVVGTGLSKEVSLGDGVNVKKVVSATPTKVVVTVDVADKAAAGYRAAKAGSAAGGNLFAVYSAVDYIKVVPSPAMSRTGGLGYAVKQLVQFDAMSFSKGADGAAGTGDDIEIGRVPAAWKVVELASSNEDHDVEFVGTIDANGLFTPGNEGPNPKRAMQENNMGDVWVTASWAGPGGGTLFARGYLLATIPLYVQRPVQ
;
A
#
# COMPACT_ATOMS: atom_id res chain seq x y z
N TYR A 1 -4.99 -11.75 -4.59
CA TYR A 1 -5.49 -10.82 -5.62
C TYR A 1 -6.15 -9.55 -5.07
N ALA A 2 -6.18 -9.31 -3.75
CA ALA A 2 -6.83 -8.12 -3.18
C ALA A 2 -6.23 -6.79 -3.68
N TYR A 3 -4.96 -6.78 -4.11
CA TYR A 3 -4.28 -5.59 -4.65
C TYR A 3 -5.08 -4.86 -5.72
N THR A 4 -5.78 -5.54 -6.65
CA THR A 4 -6.55 -4.85 -7.71
C THR A 4 -7.78 -4.13 -7.16
N LEU A 5 -8.43 -4.70 -6.15
CA LEU A 5 -9.56 -4.08 -5.44
C LEU A 5 -9.08 -2.89 -4.61
N GLU A 6 -7.91 -3.04 -3.98
CA GLU A 6 -7.20 -2.02 -3.22
C GLU A 6 -6.46 -1.03 -4.13
N LYS A 7 -6.60 -1.14 -5.45
CA LYS A 7 -5.95 -0.27 -6.45
C LYS A 7 -4.42 -0.22 -6.39
N ARG A 8 -3.75 -1.22 -5.82
CA ARG A 8 -2.30 -1.26 -5.65
C ARG A 8 -1.60 -1.63 -6.95
N ASP A 9 -0.63 -0.80 -7.36
CA ASP A 9 0.25 -1.11 -8.47
C ASP A 9 1.04 -2.38 -8.14
N THR A 10 0.88 -3.40 -8.98
CA THR A 10 1.45 -4.73 -8.74
C THR A 10 1.94 -5.31 -10.05
N LYS A 11 3.20 -5.77 -10.08
CA LYS A 11 3.68 -6.63 -11.15
C LYS A 11 3.14 -8.04 -10.91
N GLU A 12 2.13 -8.44 -11.67
CA GLU A 12 1.52 -9.76 -11.53
C GLU A 12 2.51 -10.85 -11.93
N LYS A 13 2.51 -11.95 -11.16
CA LYS A 13 3.20 -13.19 -11.51
C LYS A 13 2.13 -14.22 -11.82
N VAL A 14 2.15 -14.73 -13.05
CA VAL A 14 1.19 -15.72 -13.54
C VAL A 14 1.97 -16.96 -13.93
N ASP A 15 1.71 -18.05 -13.24
CA ASP A 15 2.40 -19.33 -13.45
C ASP A 15 1.63 -20.20 -14.45
N SER A 16 1.40 -19.66 -15.65
CA SER A 16 0.80 -20.35 -16.80
C SER A 16 0.94 -19.48 -18.05
N GLN A 17 1.65 -20.00 -19.05
CA GLN A 17 1.86 -19.30 -20.31
C GLN A 17 0.56 -19.18 -21.11
N VAL A 18 -0.26 -20.24 -21.17
CA VAL A 18 -1.54 -20.20 -21.90
C VAL A 18 -2.53 -19.18 -21.31
N ILE A 19 -2.51 -18.97 -19.99
CA ILE A 19 -3.29 -17.91 -19.35
C ILE A 19 -2.70 -16.53 -19.69
N ILE A 20 -1.37 -16.37 -19.65
CA ILE A 20 -0.72 -15.10 -20.02
C ILE A 20 -1.12 -14.69 -21.43
N ASP A 21 -1.03 -15.63 -22.37
CA ASP A 21 -1.29 -15.38 -23.78
C ASP A 21 -2.75 -15.00 -24.03
N MET A 22 -3.69 -15.70 -23.38
CA MET A 22 -5.11 -15.48 -23.62
C MET A 22 -5.75 -14.38 -22.77
N CYS A 23 -5.31 -14.19 -21.52
CA CYS A 23 -6.12 -13.49 -20.51
C CYS A 23 -5.47 -12.22 -19.91
N VAL A 24 -4.16 -12.00 -20.06
CA VAL A 24 -3.41 -11.03 -19.21
C VAL A 24 -2.83 -9.85 -20.01
N ARG A 25 -3.17 -9.73 -21.30
CA ARG A 25 -2.65 -8.65 -22.16
C ARG A 25 -3.50 -7.38 -22.17
N CYS A 26 -4.79 -7.49 -21.86
CA CYS A 26 -5.73 -6.35 -21.88
C CYS A 26 -6.11 -5.82 -20.49
N HIS A 27 -6.08 -6.67 -19.47
CA HIS A 27 -6.44 -6.35 -18.09
C HIS A 27 -5.72 -7.28 -17.12
N SER A 28 -5.80 -6.97 -15.82
CA SER A 28 -5.10 -7.76 -14.80
C SER A 28 -5.56 -9.22 -14.80
N TYR A 29 -4.61 -10.14 -14.55
CA TYR A 29 -4.90 -11.53 -14.24
C TYR A 29 -5.78 -11.64 -13.00
N ALA A 30 -5.61 -10.75 -12.02
CA ALA A 30 -6.47 -10.66 -10.84
C ALA A 30 -7.95 -10.59 -11.18
N LYS A 31 -8.33 -9.91 -12.27
CA LYS A 31 -9.72 -9.82 -12.72
C LYS A 31 -10.30 -11.19 -13.07
N THR A 32 -9.50 -12.06 -13.68
CA THR A 32 -9.86 -13.44 -13.98
C THR A 32 -9.83 -14.28 -12.69
N ALA A 33 -8.74 -14.17 -11.92
CA ALA A 33 -8.50 -15.00 -10.74
C ALA A 33 -9.43 -14.70 -9.54
N LEU A 34 -10.11 -13.55 -9.53
CA LEU A 34 -11.14 -13.19 -8.55
C LEU A 34 -12.51 -13.80 -8.84
N GLN A 35 -12.64 -14.58 -9.92
CA GLN A 35 -13.89 -15.21 -10.31
C GLN A 35 -13.83 -16.73 -10.09
N ARG A 36 -15.00 -17.35 -9.93
CA ARG A 36 -15.18 -18.81 -9.80
C ARG A 36 -16.35 -19.19 -10.69
N ARG A 37 -16.15 -20.14 -11.61
CA ARG A 37 -17.13 -20.46 -12.66
C ARG A 37 -17.13 -21.96 -12.95
N THR A 38 -18.22 -22.45 -13.55
CA THR A 38 -18.25 -23.82 -14.09
C THR A 38 -17.44 -23.87 -15.39
N PRO A 39 -17.02 -25.06 -15.85
CA PRO A 39 -16.35 -25.19 -17.15
C PRO A 39 -17.17 -24.57 -18.30
N GLU A 40 -18.48 -24.79 -18.31
CA GLU A 40 -19.37 -24.21 -19.32
C GLU A 40 -19.41 -22.68 -19.28
N ASP A 41 -19.41 -22.08 -18.09
CA ASP A 41 -19.45 -20.62 -17.95
C ASP A 41 -18.10 -19.96 -18.30
N TRP A 42 -16.97 -20.65 -18.11
CA TRP A 42 -15.69 -20.21 -18.66
C TRP A 42 -15.71 -20.15 -20.20
N THR A 43 -16.29 -21.15 -20.86
CA THR A 43 -16.47 -21.13 -22.32
C THR A 43 -17.38 -19.98 -22.75
N LYS A 44 -18.49 -19.74 -22.03
CA LYS A 44 -19.38 -18.59 -22.30
C LYS A 44 -18.66 -17.26 -22.13
N LEU A 45 -17.77 -17.14 -21.14
CA LEU A 45 -16.94 -15.95 -20.96
C LEU A 45 -16.04 -15.71 -22.18
N ALA A 46 -15.35 -16.74 -22.68
CA ALA A 46 -14.50 -16.61 -23.86
C ALA A 46 -15.32 -16.21 -25.10
N ASN A 47 -16.47 -16.85 -25.32
CA ASN A 47 -17.37 -16.50 -26.43
C ASN A 47 -17.87 -15.06 -26.33
N MET A 48 -18.18 -14.58 -25.12
CA MET A 48 -18.55 -13.18 -24.91
C MET A 48 -17.39 -12.23 -25.27
N HIS A 49 -16.15 -12.55 -24.90
CA HIS A 49 -15.00 -11.73 -25.29
C HIS A 49 -14.84 -11.68 -26.81
N SER A 50 -14.92 -12.82 -27.50
CA SER A 50 -14.88 -12.85 -28.97
C SER A 50 -16.04 -12.09 -29.63
N GLY A 51 -17.23 -12.12 -29.03
CA GLY A 51 -18.42 -11.42 -29.54
C GLY A 51 -18.39 -9.92 -29.31
N VAL A 52 -17.92 -9.46 -28.14
CA VAL A 52 -17.86 -8.03 -27.77
C VAL A 52 -16.60 -7.36 -28.32
N LEU A 53 -15.49 -8.11 -28.41
CA LEU A 53 -14.18 -7.66 -28.90
C LEU A 53 -13.77 -8.53 -30.09
N PRO A 54 -14.40 -8.39 -31.28
CA PRO A 54 -14.08 -9.22 -32.44
C PRO A 54 -12.63 -9.06 -32.91
N MET A 55 -11.95 -7.98 -32.52
CA MET A 55 -10.53 -7.76 -32.80
C MET A 55 -9.57 -8.54 -31.88
N TRP A 56 -10.08 -9.28 -30.90
CA TRP A 56 -9.25 -10.00 -29.91
C TRP A 56 -8.25 -10.95 -30.58
N LEU A 57 -8.71 -11.75 -31.54
CA LEU A 57 -7.85 -12.66 -32.33
C LEU A 57 -6.76 -11.89 -33.10
N TYR A 58 -7.09 -10.72 -33.64
CA TYR A 58 -6.16 -9.91 -34.42
C TYR A 58 -5.17 -9.10 -33.58
N GLN A 59 -5.46 -8.90 -32.28
CA GLN A 59 -4.53 -8.27 -31.34
C GLN A 59 -3.49 -9.26 -30.80
N LEU A 60 -3.80 -10.57 -30.89
CA LEU A 60 -3.00 -11.66 -30.34
C LEU A 60 -2.42 -12.56 -31.45
N GLN A 61 -1.92 -11.94 -32.52
CA GLN A 61 -1.44 -12.64 -33.72
C GLN A 61 -0.23 -13.56 -33.48
N ASP A 62 0.49 -13.36 -32.38
CA ASP A 62 1.58 -14.22 -31.94
C ASP A 62 1.09 -15.54 -31.29
N VAL A 63 -0.21 -15.66 -30.99
CA VAL A 63 -0.85 -16.94 -30.63
C VAL A 63 -1.18 -17.70 -31.92
N LEU A 64 -0.22 -18.49 -32.40
CA LEU A 64 -0.31 -19.15 -33.71
C LEU A 64 -1.43 -20.21 -33.78
N ASP A 65 -1.58 -21.01 -32.72
CA ASP A 65 -2.66 -22.00 -32.60
C ASP A 65 -3.72 -21.50 -31.61
N TRP A 66 -4.58 -20.60 -32.10
CA TRP A 66 -5.59 -19.95 -31.28
C TRP A 66 -6.55 -20.95 -30.62
N ASP A 67 -7.08 -21.90 -31.37
CA ASP A 67 -8.12 -22.80 -30.90
C ASP A 67 -7.58 -23.77 -29.85
N GLU A 68 -6.39 -24.36 -30.07
CA GLU A 68 -5.78 -25.26 -29.09
C GLU A 68 -5.35 -24.49 -27.83
N THR A 69 -4.75 -23.30 -27.99
CA THR A 69 -4.32 -22.46 -26.86
C THR A 69 -5.51 -22.01 -26.02
N LEU A 70 -6.61 -21.59 -26.66
CA LEU A 70 -7.84 -21.21 -25.96
C LEU A 70 -8.44 -22.41 -25.22
N ALA A 71 -8.52 -23.59 -25.84
CA ALA A 71 -9.03 -24.80 -25.20
C ALA A 71 -8.18 -25.21 -23.97
N ALA A 72 -6.85 -25.14 -24.09
CA ALA A 72 -5.93 -25.39 -23.00
C ALA A 72 -6.12 -24.38 -21.85
N CYS A 73 -6.23 -23.08 -22.19
CA CYS A 73 -6.49 -22.02 -21.21
C CYS A 73 -7.82 -22.25 -20.47
N LEU A 74 -8.90 -22.59 -21.18
CA LEU A 74 -10.21 -22.85 -20.56
C LEU A 74 -10.19 -24.06 -19.63
N THR A 75 -9.47 -25.11 -20.01
CA THR A 75 -9.25 -26.29 -19.17
C THR A 75 -8.52 -25.92 -17.89
N GLU A 76 -7.49 -25.10 -17.99
CA GLU A 76 -6.71 -24.65 -16.85
C GLU A 76 -7.49 -23.70 -15.92
N LEU A 77 -8.24 -22.74 -16.48
CA LEU A 77 -9.11 -21.84 -15.71
C LEU A 77 -10.18 -22.62 -14.95
N SER A 78 -10.78 -23.62 -15.58
CA SER A 78 -11.78 -24.49 -14.96
C SER A 78 -11.22 -25.26 -13.77
N LYS A 79 -9.96 -25.73 -13.87
CA LYS A 79 -9.26 -26.43 -12.79
C LYS A 79 -8.85 -25.48 -11.66
N ARG A 80 -8.31 -24.31 -11.99
CA ARG A 80 -7.79 -23.33 -11.01
C ARG A 80 -8.89 -22.59 -10.28
N PHE A 81 -10.01 -22.30 -10.95
CA PHE A 81 -11.07 -21.43 -10.46
C PHE A 81 -12.48 -22.02 -10.60
N PRO A 82 -12.72 -23.23 -10.03
CA PRO A 82 -14.02 -23.87 -10.10
C PRO A 82 -15.07 -23.13 -9.26
N LEU A 83 -16.33 -23.14 -9.72
CA LEU A 83 -17.45 -22.51 -9.01
C LEU A 83 -17.61 -23.02 -7.58
N GLU A 84 -17.58 -24.34 -7.43
CA GLU A 84 -17.75 -25.03 -6.15
C GLU A 84 -16.40 -25.45 -5.59
N THR A 85 -16.12 -25.04 -4.36
CA THR A 85 -14.90 -25.40 -3.63
C THR A 85 -15.24 -25.74 -2.19
N PRO A 86 -14.47 -26.63 -1.53
CA PRO A 86 -14.60 -26.85 -0.09
C PRO A 86 -14.50 -25.55 0.71
N GLU A 87 -13.60 -24.65 0.32
CA GLU A 87 -13.39 -23.34 0.96
C GLU A 87 -14.63 -22.45 0.83
N TRP A 88 -15.29 -22.42 -0.34
CA TRP A 88 -16.52 -21.65 -0.51
C TRP A 88 -17.67 -22.20 0.35
N LYS A 89 -17.82 -23.53 0.41
CA LYS A 89 -18.85 -24.18 1.24
C LYS A 89 -18.62 -23.88 2.73
N GLN A 90 -17.37 -23.96 3.19
CA GLN A 90 -17.00 -23.56 4.54
C GLN A 90 -17.26 -22.07 4.79
N TRP A 91 -16.91 -21.20 3.84
CA TRP A 91 -17.12 -19.76 3.98
C TRP A 91 -18.59 -19.41 4.14
N VAL A 92 -19.47 -19.99 3.32
CA VAL A 92 -20.92 -19.75 3.38
C VAL A 92 -21.50 -20.14 4.74
N SER A 93 -21.03 -21.23 5.35
CA SER A 93 -21.54 -21.69 6.65
C SER A 93 -20.98 -20.93 7.85
N SER A 94 -19.84 -20.24 7.71
CA SER A 94 -19.08 -19.65 8.83
C SER A 94 -18.67 -18.20 8.61
N ARG A 95 -19.45 -17.42 7.86
CA ARG A 95 -19.14 -16.01 7.55
C ARG A 95 -18.87 -15.21 8.83
N PRO A 96 -17.73 -14.51 8.93
CA PRO A 96 -17.45 -13.67 10.07
C PRO A 96 -18.41 -12.49 10.14
N LYS A 97 -18.53 -11.94 11.35
CA LYS A 97 -19.25 -10.70 11.62
C LYS A 97 -18.27 -9.70 12.21
N ALA A 98 -18.26 -8.48 11.71
CA ALA A 98 -17.53 -7.39 12.34
C ALA A 98 -18.28 -6.98 13.62
N GLY A 99 -17.58 -7.00 14.75
CA GLY A 99 -18.11 -6.55 16.04
C GLY A 99 -18.34 -5.04 16.07
N GLU A 100 -19.43 -4.63 16.71
CA GLU A 100 -19.64 -3.23 17.11
C GLU A 100 -18.72 -2.87 18.27
N GLY A 101 -18.37 -1.58 18.35
CA GLY A 101 -17.50 -1.06 19.39
C GLY A 101 -16.20 -0.49 18.84
N LYS A 102 -15.20 -0.41 19.72
CA LYS A 102 -13.92 0.21 19.43
C LYS A 102 -12.99 -0.69 18.62
N TRP A 103 -12.35 -0.11 17.62
CA TRP A 103 -11.31 -0.71 16.80
C TRP A 103 -10.06 0.17 16.82
N VAL A 104 -8.91 -0.47 17.06
CA VAL A 104 -7.61 0.18 17.06
C VAL A 104 -7.06 0.18 15.64
N VAL A 105 -6.63 1.35 15.16
CA VAL A 105 -6.08 1.56 13.82
C VAL A 105 -4.56 1.65 13.92
N ALA A 106 -3.86 1.01 12.99
CA ALA A 106 -2.44 1.21 12.76
C ALA A 106 -2.17 1.18 11.25
N GLY A 107 -1.35 2.11 10.75
CA GLY A 107 -1.07 2.17 9.32
C GLY A 107 0.12 3.05 8.96
N TYR A 108 0.35 3.14 7.66
CA TYR A 108 1.35 4.01 7.05
C TYR A 108 0.78 4.66 5.80
N GLN A 109 0.95 5.98 5.66
CA GLN A 109 0.56 6.74 4.47
C GLN A 109 1.79 7.40 3.87
N ALA A 110 2.03 7.13 2.58
CA ALA A 110 3.14 7.75 1.86
C ALA A 110 3.02 9.29 1.93
N GLY A 111 4.15 9.98 2.07
CA GLY A 111 4.19 11.44 2.24
C GLY A 111 3.75 11.95 3.62
N LYS A 112 3.26 11.08 4.51
CA LYS A 112 2.78 11.45 5.86
C LYS A 112 3.44 10.66 6.99
N GLY A 113 3.74 9.38 6.77
CA GLY A 113 4.40 8.52 7.76
C GLY A 113 3.46 7.51 8.43
N ALA A 114 3.98 6.88 9.48
CA ALA A 114 3.22 5.94 10.31
C ALA A 114 2.14 6.66 11.14
N TYR A 115 1.06 5.96 11.46
CA TYR A 115 0.01 6.47 12.35
C TYR A 115 -0.67 5.36 13.14
N GLY A 116 -1.27 5.75 14.25
CA GLY A 116 -2.18 4.93 15.04
C GLY A 116 -3.47 5.67 15.34
N GLY A 117 -4.49 4.98 15.84
CA GLY A 117 -5.75 5.63 16.15
C GLY A 117 -6.80 4.71 16.71
N GLU A 118 -8.00 5.26 16.88
CA GLU A 118 -9.19 4.52 17.28
C GLU A 118 -10.36 4.95 16.43
N ILE A 119 -11.20 3.98 16.06
CA ILE A 119 -12.52 4.22 15.47
C ILE A 119 -13.57 3.43 16.23
N GLU A 120 -14.77 3.96 16.33
CA GLU A 120 -15.95 3.29 16.87
C GLU A 120 -16.82 2.81 15.70
N LEU A 121 -17.07 1.50 15.61
CA LEU A 121 -17.95 0.89 14.62
C LEU A 121 -19.34 0.68 15.21
N LYS A 122 -20.37 1.12 14.49
CA LYS A 122 -21.78 0.91 14.84
C LYS A 122 -22.51 0.26 13.69
N LYS A 123 -23.29 -0.78 13.97
CA LYS A 123 -24.11 -1.47 12.98
C LYS A 123 -25.37 -0.63 12.72
N THR A 124 -25.67 -0.40 11.45
CA THR A 124 -26.84 0.37 10.99
C THR A 124 -27.80 -0.47 10.15
N GLY A 125 -27.49 -1.75 9.95
CA GLY A 125 -28.28 -2.74 9.23
C GLY A 125 -27.48 -4.04 9.08
N ASP A 126 -28.04 -5.08 8.48
CA ASP A 126 -27.43 -6.43 8.49
C ASP A 126 -25.99 -6.47 7.98
N ALA A 127 -25.72 -5.78 6.87
CA ALA A 127 -24.38 -5.62 6.29
C ALA A 127 -23.89 -4.16 6.35
N PHE A 128 -24.63 -3.26 7.00
CA PHE A 128 -24.35 -1.82 6.96
C PHE A 128 -23.80 -1.32 8.28
N TYR A 129 -22.79 -0.47 8.19
CA TYR A 129 -22.07 0.08 9.33
C TYR A 129 -21.86 1.59 9.15
N SER A 130 -21.70 2.27 10.27
CA SER A 130 -21.09 3.60 10.35
C SER A 130 -19.88 3.53 11.27
N TYR A 131 -18.92 4.42 11.04
CA TYR A 131 -17.77 4.55 11.92
C TYR A 131 -17.33 6.00 12.08
N ALA A 132 -16.72 6.31 13.21
CA ALA A 132 -16.11 7.61 13.49
C ALA A 132 -14.96 7.46 14.48
N GLY A 133 -13.96 8.32 14.41
CA GLY A 133 -12.81 8.27 15.30
C GLY A 133 -11.70 9.26 14.94
N THR A 134 -10.47 8.92 15.28
CA THR A 134 -9.30 9.76 15.05
C THR A 134 -8.07 8.91 14.78
N VAL A 135 -7.26 9.34 13.81
CA VAL A 135 -5.89 8.85 13.60
C VAL A 135 -4.90 9.94 13.99
N GLU A 136 -3.74 9.52 14.48
CA GLU A 136 -2.64 10.36 14.92
C GLU A 136 -1.35 9.86 14.25
N PHE A 137 -0.78 10.72 13.42
CA PHE A 137 0.49 10.45 12.73
C PHE A 137 1.67 10.55 13.70
N GLU A 138 2.78 9.93 13.33
CA GLU A 138 4.03 9.99 14.10
C GLU A 138 4.58 11.42 14.25
N SER A 139 4.14 12.36 13.41
CA SER A 139 4.38 13.80 13.56
C SER A 139 3.59 14.46 14.69
N GLY A 140 2.63 13.75 15.29
CA GLY A 140 1.66 14.28 16.25
C GLY A 140 0.41 14.88 15.60
N GLU A 141 0.33 14.95 14.27
CA GLU A 141 -0.86 15.43 13.56
C GLU A 141 -2.06 14.50 13.81
N LYS A 142 -3.13 15.04 14.38
CA LYS A 142 -4.40 14.31 14.61
C LYS A 142 -5.41 14.66 13.54
N GLN A 143 -6.04 13.65 12.96
CA GLN A 143 -7.06 13.81 11.93
C GLN A 143 -8.32 13.03 12.29
N PRO A 144 -9.51 13.67 12.29
CA PRO A 144 -10.76 12.96 12.46
C PRO A 144 -11.04 12.10 11.23
N ILE A 145 -11.56 10.90 11.45
CA ILE A 145 -11.94 9.96 10.39
C ILE A 145 -13.36 9.45 10.64
N GLY A 146 -14.15 9.24 9.59
CA GLY A 146 -15.48 8.65 9.73
C GLY A 146 -16.18 8.42 8.41
N GLY A 147 -17.17 7.54 8.40
CA GLY A 147 -17.88 7.17 7.17
C GLY A 147 -18.97 6.13 7.36
N LYS A 148 -19.51 5.66 6.23
CA LYS A 148 -20.48 4.57 6.14
C LYS A 148 -19.91 3.44 5.30
N ALA A 149 -20.19 2.21 5.70
CA ALA A 149 -19.63 1.04 5.07
C ALA A 149 -20.65 -0.08 4.87
N THR A 150 -20.34 -0.93 3.89
CA THR A 150 -21.03 -2.18 3.63
C THR A 150 -20.03 -3.34 3.74
N LEU A 151 -20.41 -4.40 4.46
CA LEU A 151 -19.64 -5.64 4.56
C LEU A 151 -20.18 -6.71 3.60
N TYR A 152 -19.64 -6.75 2.39
CA TYR A 152 -20.07 -7.70 1.36
C TYR A 152 -19.55 -9.11 1.64
N GLY A 153 -20.42 -10.10 1.51
CA GLY A 153 -20.07 -11.52 1.63
C GLY A 153 -19.49 -11.91 2.99
N GLY A 154 -19.64 -11.07 4.02
CA GLY A 154 -19.07 -11.27 5.35
C GLY A 154 -17.60 -10.86 5.49
N TYR A 155 -16.93 -10.34 4.47
CA TYR A 155 -15.50 -9.95 4.58
C TYR A 155 -15.07 -8.69 3.86
N ALA A 156 -15.69 -8.37 2.74
CA ALA A 156 -15.27 -7.26 1.91
C ALA A 156 -15.91 -5.97 2.41
N TRP A 157 -15.17 -5.25 3.24
CA TRP A 157 -15.56 -3.95 3.75
C TRP A 157 -15.31 -2.88 2.69
N ARG A 158 -16.37 -2.18 2.29
CA ARG A 158 -16.30 -1.04 1.37
C ARG A 158 -16.94 0.15 2.04
N ALA A 159 -16.19 1.24 2.18
CA ALA A 159 -16.69 2.44 2.81
C ALA A 159 -16.47 3.68 1.96
N SER A 160 -17.32 4.66 2.23
CA SER A 160 -17.15 6.05 1.79
C SER A 160 -17.21 6.93 3.03
N GLY A 161 -16.28 7.86 3.15
CA GLY A 161 -16.11 8.65 4.36
C GLY A 161 -15.30 9.89 4.14
N THR A 162 -14.78 10.45 5.23
CA THR A 162 -13.87 11.57 5.22
C THR A 162 -12.70 11.35 6.18
N LEU A 163 -11.54 11.92 5.83
CA LEU A 163 -10.39 12.09 6.70
C LEU A 163 -10.03 13.57 6.72
N ALA A 164 -10.06 14.20 7.90
CA ALA A 164 -9.92 15.65 8.04
C ALA A 164 -10.85 16.44 7.08
N GLY A 165 -12.08 15.94 6.88
CA GLY A 165 -13.09 16.53 6.00
C GLY A 165 -12.90 16.24 4.50
N LYS A 166 -11.79 15.63 4.07
CA LYS A 166 -11.56 15.26 2.66
C LYS A 166 -12.20 13.91 2.33
N PRO A 167 -12.87 13.75 1.18
CA PRO A 167 -13.48 12.49 0.78
C PRO A 167 -12.47 11.35 0.66
N ILE A 168 -12.81 10.19 1.22
CA ILE A 168 -12.02 8.95 1.12
C ILE A 168 -12.91 7.76 0.74
N ARG A 169 -12.27 6.76 0.14
CA ARG A 169 -12.81 5.39 0.01
C ARG A 169 -11.98 4.42 0.82
N GLU A 170 -12.63 3.36 1.27
CA GLU A 170 -11.98 2.28 2.01
C GLU A 170 -12.23 0.93 1.36
N VAL A 171 -11.16 0.15 1.25
CA VAL A 171 -11.18 -1.22 0.74
C VAL A 171 -10.44 -2.08 1.75
N PHE A 172 -11.22 -2.71 2.63
CA PHE A 172 -10.70 -3.59 3.67
C PHE A 172 -11.23 -5.02 3.53
N HIS A 173 -10.53 -5.94 4.17
CA HIS A 173 -10.83 -7.36 4.22
C HIS A 173 -10.76 -7.82 5.67
N ILE A 174 -11.85 -8.41 6.17
CA ILE A 174 -11.90 -8.95 7.54
C ILE A 174 -11.26 -10.34 7.61
N SER A 175 -10.63 -10.64 8.74
CA SER A 175 -10.15 -11.97 9.10
C SER A 175 -11.30 -12.93 9.41
N MET A 176 -11.03 -14.24 9.30
CA MET A 176 -12.00 -15.31 9.59
C MET A 176 -12.61 -15.24 11.00
N ASP A 177 -11.86 -14.76 11.97
CA ASP A 177 -12.32 -14.59 13.36
C ASP A 177 -13.10 -13.28 13.58
N GLY A 178 -13.25 -12.45 12.54
CA GLY A 178 -13.96 -11.18 12.60
C GLY A 178 -13.24 -10.09 13.41
N SER A 179 -11.97 -10.28 13.80
CA SER A 179 -11.27 -9.39 14.74
C SER A 179 -10.35 -8.37 14.08
N THR A 180 -9.98 -8.57 12.81
CA THR A 180 -8.97 -7.76 12.13
C THR A 180 -9.39 -7.40 10.71
N PHE A 181 -9.35 -6.11 10.37
CA PHE A 181 -9.37 -5.63 9.00
C PHE A 181 -7.95 -5.37 8.50
N THR A 182 -7.68 -5.72 7.24
CA THR A 182 -6.46 -5.33 6.51
C THR A 182 -6.82 -4.81 5.13
N GLY A 183 -6.11 -3.80 4.65
CA GLY A 183 -6.39 -3.18 3.36
C GLY A 183 -5.92 -1.74 3.28
N VAL A 184 -6.67 -0.92 2.55
CA VAL A 184 -6.31 0.48 2.28
C VAL A 184 -7.48 1.45 2.46
N ARG A 185 -7.13 2.67 2.85
CA ARG A 185 -7.96 3.86 2.59
C ARG A 185 -7.25 4.75 1.58
N PHE A 186 -7.98 5.45 0.73
CA PHE A 186 -7.40 6.39 -0.22
C PHE A 186 -8.30 7.58 -0.49
N ASP A 187 -7.70 8.68 -0.94
CA ASP A 187 -8.42 9.90 -1.29
C ASP A 187 -9.29 9.66 -2.53
N ASP A 188 -10.50 10.21 -2.57
CA ASP A 188 -11.38 10.15 -3.76
C ASP A 188 -11.24 11.47 -4.53
N PRO A 189 -10.83 11.50 -5.81
CA PRO A 189 -10.63 10.36 -6.73
C PRO A 189 -9.22 9.76 -6.80
N HIS A 190 -8.27 10.25 -6.01
CA HIS A 190 -6.84 9.89 -6.08
C HIS A 190 -6.49 8.63 -5.30
N PHE A 191 -6.82 7.46 -5.86
CA PHE A 191 -6.57 6.16 -5.22
C PHE A 191 -5.07 5.89 -4.97
N GLU A 192 -4.18 6.51 -5.73
CA GLU A 192 -2.73 6.51 -5.53
C GLU A 192 -2.32 7.10 -4.17
N LEU A 193 -3.08 8.07 -3.64
CA LEU A 193 -2.83 8.69 -2.34
C LEU A 193 -3.52 7.88 -1.26
N ARG A 194 -2.78 6.95 -0.65
CA ARG A 194 -3.37 5.94 0.24
C ARG A 194 -2.61 5.73 1.55
N GLY A 195 -3.37 5.30 2.55
CA GLY A 195 -2.85 4.65 3.76
C GLY A 195 -3.07 3.15 3.70
N VAL A 196 -2.02 2.36 3.93
CA VAL A 196 -2.12 0.91 4.16
C VAL A 196 -2.36 0.70 5.65
N GLU A 197 -3.46 0.02 6.00
CA GLU A 197 -3.95 -0.05 7.37
C GLU A 197 -4.29 -1.47 7.82
N THR A 198 -4.07 -1.68 9.11
CA THR A 198 -4.69 -2.74 9.90
C THR A 198 -5.61 -2.10 10.93
N ARG A 199 -6.79 -2.69 11.13
CA ARG A 199 -7.70 -2.31 12.21
C ARG A 199 -8.02 -3.55 13.03
N THR A 200 -7.91 -3.48 14.35
CA THR A 200 -8.15 -4.64 15.21
C THR A 200 -9.15 -4.30 16.29
N PHE A 201 -10.14 -5.17 16.48
CA PHE A 201 -11.17 -5.00 17.49
C PHE A 201 -10.53 -4.89 18.88
N ALA A 202 -10.85 -3.84 19.64
CA ALA A 202 -10.19 -3.56 20.91
C ALA A 202 -10.44 -4.66 21.96
N GLY A 203 -11.56 -5.39 21.87
CA GLY A 203 -11.88 -6.53 22.72
C GLY A 203 -11.27 -7.86 22.29
N SER A 204 -10.42 -7.88 21.25
CA SER A 204 -9.70 -9.09 20.82
C SER A 204 -8.49 -9.40 21.72
N SER A 205 -7.77 -10.48 21.40
CA SER A 205 -6.58 -10.87 22.15
C SER A 205 -5.52 -9.74 22.16
N PRO A 206 -4.78 -9.57 23.27
CA PRO A 206 -3.75 -8.55 23.36
C PRO A 206 -2.64 -8.72 22.31
N ARG A 207 -2.34 -7.65 21.57
CA ARG A 207 -1.27 -7.63 20.55
C ARG A 207 -0.80 -6.22 20.25
N ILE A 208 0.47 -6.08 19.85
CA ILE A 208 1.00 -4.82 19.35
C ILE A 208 0.79 -4.78 17.83
N LEU A 209 0.30 -3.64 17.33
CA LEU A 209 0.07 -3.39 15.90
C LEU A 209 1.14 -2.49 15.29
N SER A 210 1.66 -1.53 16.07
CA SER A 210 2.68 -0.59 15.61
C SER A 210 3.51 -0.04 16.78
N VAL A 211 4.76 0.30 16.50
CA VAL A 211 5.65 1.05 17.36
C VAL A 211 6.19 2.25 16.58
N MET A 212 6.05 3.45 17.12
CA MET A 212 6.37 4.72 16.45
C MET A 212 7.29 5.57 17.33
N PRO A 213 8.50 5.96 16.88
CA PRO A 213 9.12 5.50 15.63
C PRO A 213 9.44 4.00 15.69
N LYS A 214 9.51 3.36 14.51
CA LYS A 214 9.80 1.92 14.40
C LYS A 214 11.27 1.57 14.59
N ALA A 215 12.17 2.55 14.64
CA ALA A 215 13.57 2.31 14.91
C ALA A 215 14.21 3.48 15.65
N LEU A 216 15.15 3.20 16.55
CA LEU A 216 15.97 4.21 17.23
C LEU A 216 17.45 3.94 17.05
N LYS A 217 18.25 5.01 17.00
CA LYS A 217 19.70 4.90 16.91
C LYS A 217 20.28 4.46 18.26
N ALA A 218 21.32 3.61 18.25
CA ALA A 218 22.11 3.31 19.44
C ALA A 218 22.62 4.61 20.10
N GLY A 219 22.56 4.66 21.43
CA GLY A 219 22.93 5.85 22.21
C GLY A 219 21.89 6.98 22.28
N THR A 220 20.75 6.86 21.59
CA THR A 220 19.65 7.85 21.72
C THR A 220 19.19 7.96 23.17
N LYS A 221 19.00 9.18 23.68
CA LYS A 221 18.48 9.43 25.03
C LYS A 221 17.13 10.14 24.97
N ASP A 222 16.29 9.88 25.96
CA ASP A 222 14.99 10.51 26.18
C ASP A 222 14.05 10.50 24.95
N ALA A 223 14.13 9.46 24.13
CA ALA A 223 13.28 9.32 22.96
C ALA A 223 11.84 8.98 23.35
N THR A 224 10.86 9.63 22.71
CA THR A 224 9.45 9.27 22.87
C THR A 224 9.09 8.13 21.91
N VAL A 225 8.51 7.06 22.44
CA VAL A 225 8.01 5.93 21.67
C VAL A 225 6.54 5.70 22.00
N THR A 226 5.73 5.57 20.95
CA THR A 226 4.31 5.25 21.01
C THR A 226 4.09 3.81 20.55
N VAL A 227 3.49 3.00 21.42
CA VAL A 227 3.05 1.63 21.15
C VAL A 227 1.54 1.65 20.94
N VAL A 228 1.08 1.10 19.81
CA VAL A 228 -0.34 1.02 19.44
C VAL A 228 -0.72 -0.44 19.30
N GLY A 229 -1.87 -0.83 19.85
CA GLY A 229 -2.31 -2.22 19.85
C GLY A 229 -3.59 -2.45 20.64
N THR A 230 -3.87 -3.70 21.00
CA THR A 230 -5.04 -4.08 21.80
C THR A 230 -4.58 -4.72 23.10
N GLY A 231 -5.34 -4.53 24.19
CA GLY A 231 -5.05 -5.09 25.50
C GLY A 231 -3.69 -4.68 26.08
N LEU A 232 -3.21 -3.47 25.75
CA LEU A 232 -1.92 -2.97 26.22
C LEU A 232 -1.95 -2.66 27.73
N SER A 233 -0.80 -2.80 28.38
CA SER A 233 -0.58 -2.32 29.76
C SER A 233 0.63 -1.38 29.84
N LYS A 234 0.84 -0.80 31.02
CA LYS A 234 2.00 0.06 31.31
C LYS A 234 3.34 -0.69 31.35
N GLU A 235 3.33 -2.03 31.45
CA GLU A 235 4.56 -2.83 31.51
C GLU A 235 5.18 -2.99 30.11
N VAL A 236 5.91 -1.97 29.65
CA VAL A 236 6.51 -1.92 28.32
C VAL A 236 7.94 -2.45 28.33
N SER A 237 8.27 -3.27 27.34
CA SER A 237 9.64 -3.66 26.97
C SER A 237 9.82 -3.54 25.46
N LEU A 238 10.91 -2.91 25.04
CA LEU A 238 11.30 -2.77 23.62
C LEU A 238 12.54 -3.62 23.28
N GLY A 239 12.82 -4.63 24.09
CA GLY A 239 13.94 -5.56 23.92
C GLY A 239 15.31 -5.03 24.38
N ASP A 240 16.32 -5.87 24.21
CA ASP A 240 17.65 -5.71 24.84
C ASP A 240 18.36 -4.39 24.51
N GLY A 241 18.89 -3.69 25.51
CA GLY A 241 19.60 -2.43 25.28
C GLY A 241 18.69 -1.22 25.00
N VAL A 242 17.37 -1.35 25.20
CA VAL A 242 16.42 -0.22 25.27
C VAL A 242 15.84 -0.16 26.67
N ASN A 243 16.12 0.92 27.38
CA ASN A 243 15.69 1.16 28.73
C ASN A 243 14.45 2.06 28.75
N VAL A 244 13.32 1.56 29.23
CA VAL A 244 12.10 2.37 29.43
C VAL A 244 12.26 3.22 30.69
N LYS A 245 12.42 4.53 30.51
CA LYS A 245 12.65 5.50 31.59
C LYS A 245 11.37 5.89 32.30
N LYS A 246 10.32 6.13 31.52
CA LYS A 246 9.06 6.66 32.01
C LYS A 246 7.92 6.19 31.13
N VAL A 247 6.80 5.83 31.74
CA VAL A 247 5.51 5.72 31.06
C VAL A 247 4.83 7.08 31.11
N VAL A 248 4.68 7.72 29.96
CA VAL A 248 4.06 9.05 29.81
C VAL A 248 2.54 8.94 29.89
N SER A 249 1.97 7.96 29.19
CA SER A 249 0.55 7.64 29.22
C SER A 249 0.33 6.16 28.88
N ALA A 250 -0.67 5.52 29.47
CA ALA A 250 -1.03 4.15 29.13
C ALA A 250 -2.54 3.99 29.10
N THR A 251 -3.06 3.53 27.97
CA THR A 251 -4.42 3.02 27.81
C THR A 251 -4.33 1.58 27.28
N PRO A 252 -5.45 0.82 27.28
CA PRO A 252 -5.48 -0.50 26.65
C PRO A 252 -5.18 -0.52 25.14
N THR A 253 -5.06 0.63 24.50
CA THR A 253 -4.95 0.77 23.04
C THR A 253 -3.73 1.58 22.58
N LYS A 254 -3.19 2.43 23.45
CA LYS A 254 -2.03 3.27 23.20
C LYS A 254 -1.21 3.42 24.48
N VAL A 255 0.09 3.16 24.38
CA VAL A 255 1.05 3.43 25.46
C VAL A 255 2.16 4.31 24.91
N VAL A 256 2.48 5.38 25.62
CA VAL A 256 3.56 6.30 25.27
C VAL A 256 4.60 6.23 26.36
N VAL A 257 5.85 6.01 25.98
CA VAL A 257 6.99 5.87 26.89
C VAL A 257 8.14 6.76 26.45
N THR A 258 8.98 7.15 27.41
CA THR A 258 10.29 7.75 27.17
C THR A 258 11.35 6.67 27.35
N VAL A 259 12.30 6.55 26.43
CA VAL A 259 13.30 5.49 26.43
C VAL A 259 14.71 6.01 26.16
N ASP A 260 15.70 5.32 26.74
CA ASP A 260 17.11 5.44 26.41
C ASP A 260 17.57 4.18 25.67
N VAL A 261 18.33 4.35 24.60
CA VAL A 261 19.04 3.25 23.94
C VAL A 261 20.49 3.24 24.44
N ALA A 262 20.99 2.06 24.80
CA ALA A 262 22.38 1.90 25.21
C ALA A 262 23.33 2.27 24.07
N ASP A 263 24.47 2.86 24.40
CA ASP A 263 25.42 3.40 23.40
C ASP A 263 26.02 2.31 22.51
N LYS A 264 26.13 1.09 23.05
CA LYS A 264 26.62 -0.10 22.36
C LYS A 264 25.53 -1.14 22.09
N ALA A 265 24.25 -0.71 22.04
CA ALA A 265 23.17 -1.62 21.69
C ALA A 265 23.39 -2.19 20.28
N ALA A 266 23.33 -3.51 20.15
CA ALA A 266 23.48 -4.17 18.86
C ALA A 266 22.33 -3.77 17.91
N ALA A 267 22.69 -3.56 16.64
CA ALA A 267 21.71 -3.32 15.59
C ALA A 267 20.84 -4.56 15.38
N GLY A 268 19.55 -4.35 15.13
CA GLY A 268 18.62 -5.42 14.83
C GLY A 268 17.20 -5.16 15.34
N TYR A 269 16.28 -5.97 14.84
CA TYR A 269 14.89 -5.98 15.29
C TYR A 269 14.74 -6.53 16.70
N ARG A 270 13.71 -6.06 17.39
CA ARG A 270 13.38 -6.39 18.77
C ARG A 270 11.95 -6.87 18.87
N ALA A 271 11.72 -7.80 19.78
CA ALA A 271 10.38 -8.11 20.24
C ALA A 271 9.92 -7.00 21.20
N ALA A 272 8.80 -6.37 20.88
CA ALA A 272 8.14 -5.42 21.77
C ALA A 272 7.07 -6.13 22.61
N LYS A 273 6.91 -5.70 23.86
CA LYS A 273 5.87 -6.14 24.78
C LYS A 273 5.24 -4.96 25.51
N ALA A 274 3.96 -5.08 25.83
CA ALA A 274 3.21 -4.16 26.67
C ALA A 274 2.18 -4.97 27.48
N GLY A 275 2.59 -5.48 28.64
CA GLY A 275 1.84 -6.49 29.37
C GLY A 275 1.86 -7.85 28.68
N SER A 276 0.68 -8.43 28.45
CA SER A 276 0.54 -9.68 27.68
C SER A 276 0.55 -9.47 26.16
N ALA A 277 0.39 -8.22 25.70
CA ALA A 277 0.49 -7.90 24.27
C ALA A 277 1.96 -7.99 23.82
N ALA A 278 2.18 -8.62 22.67
CA ALA A 278 3.48 -8.74 22.05
C ALA A 278 3.42 -8.41 20.55
N GLY A 279 4.56 -8.02 19.98
CA GLY A 279 4.76 -7.86 18.54
C GLY A 279 6.21 -8.15 18.17
N GLY A 280 6.40 -9.03 17.18
CA GLY A 280 7.71 -9.36 16.65
C GLY A 280 8.11 -8.38 15.55
N ASN A 281 9.36 -7.93 15.55
CA ASN A 281 9.97 -7.11 14.49
C ASN A 281 9.22 -5.80 14.18
N LEU A 282 8.53 -5.21 15.16
CA LEU A 282 7.86 -3.91 15.03
C LEU A 282 8.75 -2.74 15.47
N PHE A 283 9.84 -3.03 16.16
CA PHE A 283 10.81 -2.05 16.64
C PHE A 283 12.23 -2.55 16.36
N ALA A 284 13.15 -1.64 16.06
CA ALA A 284 14.55 -1.95 15.84
C ALA A 284 15.50 -0.94 16.49
N VAL A 285 16.73 -1.37 16.73
CA VAL A 285 17.84 -0.46 17.01
C VAL A 285 18.80 -0.49 15.82
N TYR A 286 19.34 0.66 15.45
CA TYR A 286 20.32 0.79 14.37
C TYR A 286 21.53 1.61 14.81
N SER A 287 22.67 1.47 14.12
CA SER A 287 23.91 2.21 14.43
C SER A 287 24.07 3.45 13.55
N ALA A 288 23.75 3.33 12.26
CA ALA A 288 23.85 4.41 11.28
C ALA A 288 22.72 4.33 10.26
N VAL A 289 22.45 5.46 9.59
CA VAL A 289 21.71 5.43 8.33
C VAL A 289 22.73 5.23 7.23
N ASP A 290 22.65 4.10 6.54
CA ASP A 290 23.66 3.68 5.59
C ASP A 290 23.29 4.01 4.13
N TYR A 291 22.00 4.00 3.80
CA TYR A 291 21.49 4.38 2.49
C TYR A 291 20.02 4.78 2.55
N ILE A 292 19.53 5.38 1.46
CA ILE A 292 18.11 5.69 1.25
C ILE A 292 17.60 4.98 0.00
N LYS A 293 16.28 4.77 -0.08
CA LYS A 293 15.58 4.30 -1.29
C LYS A 293 14.44 5.27 -1.61
N VAL A 294 14.24 5.55 -2.90
CA VAL A 294 13.02 6.20 -3.39
C VAL A 294 11.96 5.13 -3.57
N VAL A 295 10.82 5.28 -2.90
CA VAL A 295 9.69 4.34 -2.98
C VAL A 295 8.39 5.09 -3.29
N PRO A 296 7.51 4.55 -4.16
CA PRO A 296 7.69 3.33 -4.94
C PRO A 296 8.71 3.51 -6.07
N SER A 297 9.31 2.41 -6.54
CA SER A 297 10.11 2.36 -7.76
C SER A 297 10.13 0.93 -8.31
N PRO A 298 9.81 0.70 -9.60
CA PRO A 298 9.33 1.68 -10.58
C PRO A 298 7.94 2.23 -10.21
N ALA A 299 7.60 3.41 -10.72
CA ALA A 299 6.30 4.05 -10.55
C ALA A 299 5.72 4.52 -11.89
N MET A 300 4.41 4.76 -11.91
CA MET A 300 3.70 5.27 -13.08
C MET A 300 2.73 6.38 -12.67
N SER A 301 2.80 7.49 -13.39
CA SER A 301 1.85 8.61 -13.31
C SER A 301 1.10 8.74 -14.64
N ARG A 302 -0.06 9.40 -14.63
CA ARG A 302 -0.84 9.64 -15.87
C ARG A 302 -1.27 11.08 -15.98
N THR A 303 -1.02 11.65 -17.16
CA THR A 303 -1.53 12.97 -17.52
C THR A 303 -3.06 13.03 -17.43
N GLY A 304 -3.61 14.23 -17.33
CA GLY A 304 -5.04 14.47 -17.18
C GLY A 304 -5.32 15.95 -16.87
N GLY A 305 -6.55 16.25 -16.47
CA GLY A 305 -6.95 17.53 -15.89
C GLY A 305 -7.37 18.61 -16.90
N LEU A 306 -7.46 18.31 -18.20
CA LEU A 306 -8.06 19.22 -19.19
C LEU A 306 -9.46 18.77 -19.64
N GLY A 307 -9.76 17.48 -19.55
CA GLY A 307 -11.05 16.90 -19.88
C GLY A 307 -11.59 15.97 -18.79
N TYR A 308 -12.05 14.79 -19.19
CA TYR A 308 -12.70 13.83 -18.28
C TYR A 308 -11.72 13.00 -17.43
N ALA A 309 -10.43 12.96 -17.82
CA ALA A 309 -9.44 12.17 -17.09
C ALA A 309 -8.85 12.98 -15.93
N VAL A 310 -8.87 12.39 -14.74
CA VAL A 310 -8.16 12.92 -13.58
C VAL A 310 -6.68 12.55 -13.68
N LYS A 311 -5.78 13.46 -13.30
CA LYS A 311 -4.35 13.17 -13.19
C LYS A 311 -4.14 12.04 -12.18
N GLN A 312 -3.36 11.02 -12.57
CA GLN A 312 -2.90 10.01 -11.64
C GLN A 312 -1.53 10.44 -11.10
N LEU A 313 -1.50 10.79 -9.82
CA LEU A 313 -0.32 11.29 -9.12
C LEU A 313 0.62 10.14 -8.70
N VAL A 314 1.79 10.48 -8.19
CA VAL A 314 2.64 9.53 -7.44
C VAL A 314 3.22 10.23 -6.23
N GLN A 315 2.92 9.71 -5.04
CA GLN A 315 3.59 10.13 -3.82
C GLN A 315 4.83 9.26 -3.59
N PHE A 316 6.00 9.88 -3.60
CA PHE A 316 7.26 9.23 -3.26
C PHE A 316 7.66 9.50 -1.81
N ASP A 317 8.30 8.52 -1.18
CA ASP A 317 9.04 8.66 0.07
C ASP A 317 10.51 8.35 -0.15
N ALA A 318 11.37 9.08 0.56
CA ALA A 318 12.76 8.71 0.76
C ALA A 318 12.84 7.90 2.05
N MET A 319 12.99 6.58 1.92
CA MET A 319 13.07 5.67 3.06
C MET A 319 14.51 5.40 3.40
N SER A 320 14.88 5.64 4.66
CA SER A 320 16.21 5.38 5.20
C SER A 320 16.35 3.97 5.74
N PHE A 321 17.54 3.41 5.59
CA PHE A 321 17.87 2.06 6.00
C PHE A 321 19.24 1.99 6.67
N SER A 322 19.40 1.02 7.55
CA SER A 322 20.70 0.51 7.98
C SER A 322 20.96 -0.85 7.33
N LYS A 323 22.24 -1.14 7.03
CA LYS A 323 22.75 -2.40 6.48
C LYS A 323 22.76 -3.57 7.48
N GLY A 324 22.05 -3.44 8.59
CA GLY A 324 21.97 -4.50 9.59
C GLY A 324 23.33 -4.90 10.20
N ALA A 325 23.41 -6.17 10.58
CA ALA A 325 24.57 -6.76 11.23
C ALA A 325 25.61 -7.27 10.22
N ASP A 326 25.18 -7.66 9.01
CA ASP A 326 26.08 -8.16 7.96
C ASP A 326 26.87 -7.04 7.25
N GLY A 327 26.41 -5.78 7.39
CA GLY A 327 27.09 -4.61 6.83
C GLY A 327 26.98 -4.49 5.31
N ALA A 328 26.09 -5.26 4.68
CA ALA A 328 25.76 -5.20 3.26
C ALA A 328 24.39 -4.53 3.05
N ALA A 329 24.21 -3.87 1.91
CA ALA A 329 22.90 -3.27 1.57
C ALA A 329 22.11 -4.22 0.68
N GLY A 330 20.79 -4.26 0.86
CA GLY A 330 19.90 -5.08 0.06
C GLY A 330 19.79 -6.52 0.53
N THR A 331 20.16 -6.80 1.78
CA THR A 331 20.14 -8.13 2.40
C THR A 331 18.94 -8.29 3.34
N GLY A 332 18.75 -9.49 3.89
CA GLY A 332 17.57 -9.83 4.69
C GLY A 332 17.53 -9.21 6.09
N ASP A 333 18.66 -8.68 6.58
CA ASP A 333 18.80 -8.04 7.89
C ASP A 333 18.85 -6.51 7.81
N ASP A 334 18.68 -5.93 6.61
CA ASP A 334 18.46 -4.50 6.44
C ASP A 334 17.34 -4.00 7.37
N ILE A 335 17.63 -2.93 8.10
CA ILE A 335 16.68 -2.32 9.03
C ILE A 335 16.08 -1.11 8.33
N GLU A 336 14.77 -1.17 8.06
CA GLU A 336 14.04 0.01 7.59
C GLU A 336 13.82 0.96 8.76
N ILE A 337 14.44 2.13 8.71
CA ILE A 337 14.42 3.12 9.80
C ILE A 337 13.15 3.96 9.70
N GLY A 338 12.88 4.51 8.51
CA GLY A 338 11.70 5.34 8.27
C GLY A 338 11.94 6.43 7.22
N ARG A 339 10.90 7.24 7.00
CA ARG A 339 10.91 8.33 6.04
C ARG A 339 11.85 9.45 6.50
N VAL A 340 12.61 10.03 5.56
CA VAL A 340 13.49 11.18 5.81
C VAL A 340 13.08 12.41 4.98
N PRO A 341 13.35 13.64 5.47
CA PRO A 341 13.04 14.86 4.74
C PRO A 341 14.06 15.10 3.61
N ALA A 342 13.90 14.40 2.49
CA ALA A 342 14.77 14.54 1.33
C ALA A 342 14.41 15.76 0.46
N ALA A 343 15.42 16.29 -0.23
CA ALA A 343 15.23 17.20 -1.35
C ALA A 343 14.98 16.39 -2.63
N TRP A 344 13.92 16.76 -3.35
CA TRP A 344 13.40 16.05 -4.51
C TRP A 344 13.70 16.77 -5.82
N LYS A 345 14.03 16.00 -6.86
CA LYS A 345 14.13 16.51 -8.25
C LYS A 345 13.68 15.46 -9.24
N VAL A 346 13.13 15.92 -10.36
CA VAL A 346 12.95 15.11 -11.57
C VAL A 346 14.15 15.37 -12.47
N VAL A 347 14.79 14.32 -12.96
CA VAL A 347 15.94 14.41 -13.86
C VAL A 347 15.78 13.44 -15.03
N GLU A 348 16.42 13.76 -16.14
CA GLU A 348 16.29 12.99 -17.37
C GLU A 348 16.71 11.55 -17.16
N LEU A 349 15.96 10.61 -17.74
CA LEU A 349 16.54 9.33 -18.08
C LEU A 349 17.58 9.63 -19.18
N ALA A 350 18.79 9.11 -19.06
CA ALA A 350 19.81 9.29 -20.11
C ALA A 350 19.37 8.54 -21.38
N SER A 351 18.57 9.21 -22.20
CA SER A 351 18.09 8.76 -23.50
C SER A 351 18.83 9.53 -24.60
N SER A 352 18.94 8.94 -25.79
CA SER A 352 19.61 9.55 -26.94
C SER A 352 18.74 10.54 -27.73
N ASN A 353 17.50 10.76 -27.31
CA ASN A 353 16.46 11.35 -28.17
C ASN A 353 16.31 12.87 -28.00
N GLU A 354 16.99 13.49 -27.02
CA GLU A 354 16.89 14.93 -26.72
C GLU A 354 15.43 15.44 -26.66
N ASP A 355 14.51 14.62 -26.15
CA ASP A 355 13.07 14.90 -26.04
C ASP A 355 12.70 15.79 -24.83
N HIS A 356 13.71 16.10 -24.00
CA HIS A 356 13.65 17.02 -22.86
C HIS A 356 12.45 16.74 -21.94
N ASP A 357 12.19 15.45 -21.66
CA ASP A 357 11.05 14.98 -20.89
C ASP A 357 10.85 15.77 -19.58
N VAL A 358 11.93 16.10 -18.86
CA VAL A 358 11.83 16.80 -17.56
C VAL A 358 11.15 18.16 -17.65
N GLU A 359 11.17 18.81 -18.81
CA GLU A 359 10.52 20.11 -19.01
C GLU A 359 9.00 19.96 -19.16
N PHE A 360 8.51 18.76 -19.48
CA PHE A 360 7.13 18.50 -19.89
C PHE A 360 6.38 17.53 -18.98
N VAL A 361 7.01 16.48 -18.47
CA VAL A 361 6.32 15.35 -17.80
C VAL A 361 5.56 15.74 -16.53
N GLY A 362 5.97 16.83 -15.87
CA GLY A 362 5.34 17.29 -14.63
C GLY A 362 6.33 17.85 -13.61
N THR A 363 5.88 17.97 -12.37
CA THR A 363 6.65 18.58 -11.27
C THR A 363 6.57 17.74 -10.01
N ILE A 364 7.65 17.70 -9.23
CA ILE A 364 7.67 17.10 -7.88
C ILE A 364 7.76 18.19 -6.82
N ASP A 365 6.94 18.09 -5.77
CA ASP A 365 6.96 19.04 -4.66
C ASP A 365 8.01 18.68 -3.58
N ALA A 366 8.16 19.56 -2.59
CA ALA A 366 9.09 19.36 -1.48
C ALA A 366 8.74 18.16 -0.59
N ASN A 367 7.51 17.64 -0.65
CA ASN A 367 7.07 16.47 0.09
C ASN A 367 7.20 15.16 -0.72
N GLY A 368 7.67 15.23 -1.97
CA GLY A 368 7.83 14.07 -2.86
C GLY A 368 6.56 13.71 -3.65
N LEU A 369 5.56 14.59 -3.70
CA LEU A 369 4.38 14.37 -4.54
C LEU A 369 4.68 14.81 -5.97
N PHE A 370 4.73 13.84 -6.89
CA PHE A 370 4.81 14.10 -8.32
C PHE A 370 3.42 14.32 -8.91
N THR A 371 3.26 15.46 -9.59
CA THR A 371 2.07 15.84 -10.35
C THR A 371 2.39 15.85 -11.84
N PRO A 372 1.77 14.97 -12.66
CA PRO A 372 2.06 14.90 -14.08
C PRO A 372 1.58 16.15 -14.82
N GLY A 373 2.13 16.34 -16.02
CA GLY A 373 1.70 17.35 -16.98
C GLY A 373 0.24 17.19 -17.41
N ASN A 374 -0.25 18.17 -18.18
CA ASN A 374 -1.60 18.13 -18.72
C ASN A 374 -1.70 17.09 -19.85
N GLU A 375 -2.88 16.52 -20.04
CA GLU A 375 -3.16 15.63 -21.17
C GLU A 375 -3.21 16.37 -22.51
N GLY A 376 -3.05 15.63 -23.62
CA GLY A 376 -3.21 16.12 -24.98
C GLY A 376 -1.92 16.61 -25.64
N PRO A 377 -1.97 16.89 -26.97
CA PRO A 377 -0.83 17.38 -27.74
C PRO A 377 -0.25 18.67 -27.17
N ASN A 378 1.07 18.74 -27.04
CA ASN A 378 1.77 19.94 -26.58
C ASN A 378 2.56 20.56 -27.75
N PRO A 379 2.15 21.74 -28.28
CA PRO A 379 2.84 22.42 -29.38
C PRO A 379 4.31 22.78 -29.12
N LYS A 380 4.76 22.73 -27.86
CA LYS A 380 6.17 22.97 -27.49
C LYS A 380 7.05 21.73 -27.61
N ARG A 381 6.46 20.54 -27.79
CA ARG A 381 7.20 19.30 -28.01
C ARG A 381 7.37 19.02 -29.50
N ALA A 382 8.45 18.30 -29.84
CA ALA A 382 8.62 17.74 -31.17
C ALA A 382 7.36 16.95 -31.56
N MET A 383 6.92 17.11 -32.82
CA MET A 383 5.70 16.48 -33.35
C MET A 383 4.40 16.78 -32.56
N GLN A 384 4.41 17.81 -31.71
CA GLN A 384 3.32 18.12 -30.79
C GLN A 384 2.95 16.95 -29.86
N GLU A 385 3.94 16.17 -29.43
CA GLU A 385 3.70 15.05 -28.52
C GLU A 385 3.05 15.47 -27.19
N ASN A 386 2.52 14.48 -26.47
CA ASN A 386 1.93 14.68 -25.16
C ASN A 386 3.00 14.96 -24.09
N ASN A 387 2.59 15.43 -22.91
CA ASN A 387 3.45 15.64 -21.74
C ASN A 387 3.80 14.33 -21.01
N MET A 388 4.37 13.38 -21.74
CA MET A 388 4.71 12.02 -21.30
C MET A 388 6.21 11.80 -21.41
N GLY A 389 6.72 10.78 -20.73
CA GLY A 389 8.15 10.51 -20.74
C GLY A 389 8.56 9.61 -19.58
N ASP A 390 9.78 9.11 -19.64
CA ASP A 390 10.40 8.35 -18.57
C ASP A 390 11.57 9.11 -17.93
N VAL A 391 11.49 9.23 -16.61
CA VAL A 391 12.38 10.11 -15.84
C VAL A 391 12.88 9.41 -14.58
N TRP A 392 13.98 9.92 -14.03
CA TRP A 392 14.41 9.60 -12.68
C TRP A 392 13.81 10.61 -11.70
N VAL A 393 13.15 10.12 -10.66
CA VAL A 393 12.86 10.90 -9.46
C VAL A 393 13.99 10.68 -8.48
N THR A 394 14.71 11.74 -8.16
CA THR A 394 15.87 11.70 -7.26
C THR A 394 15.53 12.28 -5.89
N ALA A 395 16.10 11.66 -4.86
CA ALA A 395 16.04 12.11 -3.48
C ALA A 395 17.47 12.29 -2.97
N SER A 396 17.73 13.41 -2.30
CA SER A 396 18.99 13.67 -1.60
C SER A 396 18.73 14.10 -0.16
N TRP A 397 19.50 13.59 0.79
CA TRP A 397 19.31 13.89 2.20
C TRP A 397 20.63 13.97 2.95
N ALA A 398 20.87 15.08 3.63
CA ALA A 398 21.99 15.25 4.55
C ALA A 398 21.62 14.66 5.92
N GLY A 399 22.04 13.42 6.16
CA GLY A 399 21.68 12.67 7.36
C GLY A 399 22.57 12.98 8.58
N PRO A 400 22.17 12.52 9.78
CA PRO A 400 22.87 12.78 11.05
C PRO A 400 24.20 12.03 11.25
N GLY A 401 24.93 11.73 10.18
CA GLY A 401 26.24 11.06 10.19
C GLY A 401 27.32 11.77 9.37
N GLY A 402 26.99 12.93 8.77
CA GLY A 402 27.83 13.58 7.78
C GLY A 402 27.65 12.98 6.38
N GLY A 403 27.87 13.80 5.35
CA GLY A 403 27.64 13.42 3.95
C GLY A 403 26.18 13.53 3.50
N THR A 404 25.97 13.43 2.19
CA THR A 404 24.64 13.44 1.57
C THR A 404 24.37 12.07 0.97
N LEU A 405 23.26 11.45 1.39
CA LEU A 405 22.77 10.21 0.80
C LEU A 405 21.92 10.55 -0.42
N PHE A 406 22.04 9.74 -1.47
CA PHE A 406 21.32 9.90 -2.73
C PHE A 406 20.62 8.61 -3.11
N ALA A 407 19.42 8.73 -3.67
CA ALA A 407 18.73 7.64 -4.34
C ALA A 407 17.94 8.17 -5.53
N ARG A 408 17.58 7.26 -6.42
CA ARG A 408 16.67 7.52 -7.53
C ARG A 408 15.64 6.41 -7.65
N GLY A 409 14.44 6.76 -8.08
CA GLY A 409 13.37 5.86 -8.47
C GLY A 409 12.95 6.14 -9.91
N TYR A 410 12.61 5.08 -10.64
CA TYR A 410 12.13 5.21 -12.02
C TYR A 410 10.66 5.64 -12.02
N LEU A 411 10.30 6.61 -12.87
CA LEU A 411 8.93 7.05 -13.09
C LEU A 411 8.62 7.10 -14.58
N LEU A 412 7.53 6.47 -14.98
CA LEU A 412 6.91 6.65 -16.29
C LEU A 412 5.70 7.59 -16.16
N ALA A 413 5.74 8.76 -16.81
CA ALA A 413 4.58 9.61 -17.01
C ALA A 413 3.93 9.27 -18.36
N THR A 414 2.67 8.83 -18.35
CA THR A 414 2.03 8.29 -19.56
C THR A 414 0.63 8.86 -19.82
N ILE A 415 -0.01 8.35 -20.87
CA ILE A 415 -1.33 8.77 -21.35
C ILE A 415 -2.41 8.68 -20.25
N PRO A 416 -3.46 9.50 -20.35
CA PRO A 416 -4.57 9.47 -19.42
C PRO A 416 -5.28 8.11 -19.38
N LEU A 417 -5.95 7.85 -18.26
CA LEU A 417 -6.76 6.66 -18.08
C LEU A 417 -8.25 7.02 -18.19
N TYR A 418 -8.81 6.89 -19.40
CA TYR A 418 -10.22 7.18 -19.66
C TYR A 418 -11.17 6.07 -19.20
N VAL A 419 -10.71 4.82 -19.20
CA VAL A 419 -11.51 3.67 -18.77
C VAL A 419 -11.00 3.20 -17.40
N GLN A 420 -11.62 3.72 -16.35
CA GLN A 420 -11.40 3.24 -14.99
C GLN A 420 -12.43 2.18 -14.62
N ARG A 421 -11.97 1.04 -14.14
CA ARG A 421 -12.83 -0.06 -13.67
C ARG A 421 -12.57 -0.33 -12.20
N PRO A 422 -13.56 -0.82 -11.41
CA PRO A 422 -13.34 -1.25 -10.03
C PRO A 422 -12.25 -2.31 -9.87
N VAL A 423 -12.09 -3.18 -10.85
CA VAL A 423 -10.97 -4.14 -11.00
C VAL A 423 -10.39 -3.89 -12.39
N GLN A 424 -9.09 -3.58 -12.46
CA GLN A 424 -8.47 -3.19 -13.73
C GLN A 424 -8.36 -4.35 -14.71
#